data_AF-A0A7S0NTK8-F1
#
_entry.id   AF-A0A7S0NTK8-F1
#
_cell.length_a   1.000
_cell.length_b   1.000
_cell.length_c   1.000
_cell.angle_alpha   90.00
_cell.angle_beta   90.00
_cell.angle_gamma   90.00
#
_symmetry.space_group_name_H-M   'P 1'
#
loop_
_entity.id
_entity.type
_entity.pdbx_description
1 polymer ?
#
loop_
_entity_poly.entity_id
_entity_poly.type
_entity_poly.pdbx_seq_one_letter_code
_entity_poly.pdbx_strand_id
1 'polypeptide(L)'
;DPHFTGAHGDHFSFRGANRTVYAMHSSRHLQVNARFVPETFVMGGSCKTCKLKTVHGSFVKELYVTAKTASDLTVRVAYSADQPSRAKLTVTADHVEFEMPTEIVVSKFKRDAAMPRVVDE
;
A
#
# COMPACT_ATOMS: atom_id res chain seq x y z
N ASP A 1 4.81 3.01 11.42
CA ASP A 1 5.90 3.83 11.96
C ASP A 1 5.55 4.17 13.41
N PRO A 2 5.91 3.30 14.36
CA PRO A 2 5.65 3.57 15.77
C PRO A 2 6.57 4.67 16.26
N HIS A 3 5.98 5.70 16.87
CA HIS A 3 6.71 6.75 17.59
C HIS A 3 6.59 6.47 19.07
N PHE A 4 7.73 6.34 19.74
CA PHE A 4 7.79 6.12 21.18
C PHE A 4 8.34 7.35 21.88
N THR A 5 7.74 7.66 23.03
CA THR A 5 8.27 8.61 24.00
C THR A 5 8.78 7.79 25.18
N GLY A 6 10.09 7.84 25.43
CA GLY A 6 10.75 7.17 26.55
C GLY A 6 10.47 7.85 27.88
N ALA A 7 10.88 7.19 28.97
CA ALA A 7 10.63 7.63 30.35
C ALA A 7 11.22 9.02 30.69
N HIS A 8 12.24 9.46 29.96
CA HIS A 8 12.91 10.75 30.17
C HIS A 8 12.61 11.77 29.06
N GLY A 9 11.54 11.56 28.28
CA GLY A 9 11.18 12.45 27.18
C GLY A 9 11.96 12.20 25.88
N ASP A 10 12.76 11.13 25.83
CA ASP A 10 13.45 10.71 24.61
C ASP A 10 12.43 10.32 23.54
N HIS A 11 12.67 10.73 22.30
CA HIS A 11 11.84 10.35 21.17
C HIS A 11 12.62 9.44 20.23
N PHE A 12 12.11 8.23 20.01
CA PHE A 12 12.66 7.32 19.01
C PHE A 12 11.53 6.76 18.15
N SER A 13 11.83 6.59 16.87
CA SER A 13 10.89 6.07 15.88
C SER A 13 11.48 4.83 15.26
N PHE A 14 10.66 3.79 15.10
CA PHE A 14 11.09 2.57 14.42
C PHE A 14 10.59 2.55 12.99
N ARG A 15 11.56 2.55 12.06
CA ARG A 15 11.30 2.33 10.65
C ARG A 15 11.79 0.94 10.24
N GLY A 16 11.05 0.32 9.32
CA GLY A 16 11.54 -0.84 8.59
C GLY A 16 12.80 -0.54 7.76
N ALA A 17 13.40 -1.59 7.25
CA ALA A 17 14.53 -1.55 6.34
C ALA A 17 14.15 -0.93 4.99
N ASN A 18 15.12 -0.29 4.33
CA ASN A 18 14.94 0.38 3.05
C ASN A 18 14.63 -0.65 1.95
N ARG A 19 13.71 -0.31 1.03
CA ARG A 19 13.33 -1.13 -0.14
C ARG A 19 12.91 -2.56 0.23
N THR A 20 12.37 -2.74 1.43
CA THR A 20 12.01 -4.06 1.95
C THR A 20 10.52 -4.31 1.74
N VAL A 21 10.21 -5.54 1.32
CA VAL A 21 8.84 -6.04 1.20
C VAL A 21 8.43 -6.65 2.54
N TYR A 22 7.33 -6.17 3.09
CA TYR A 22 6.75 -6.67 4.33
C TYR A 22 5.41 -7.35 4.06
N ALA A 23 5.16 -8.43 4.81
CA ALA A 23 3.84 -9.05 4.86
C ALA A 23 2.88 -8.14 5.62
N MET A 24 1.84 -7.69 4.93
CA MET A 24 0.83 -6.78 5.48
C MET A 24 -0.38 -7.56 5.98
N HIS A 25 -0.78 -8.61 5.26
CA HIS A 25 -1.91 -9.45 5.61
C HIS A 25 -1.71 -10.87 5.07
N SER A 26 -2.12 -11.87 5.84
CA SER A 26 -2.11 -13.27 5.43
C SER A 26 -3.33 -13.99 6.00
N SER A 27 -4.18 -14.51 5.12
CA SER A 27 -5.29 -15.41 5.44
C SER A 27 -5.36 -16.55 4.41
N ARG A 28 -6.21 -17.55 4.66
CA ARG A 28 -6.26 -18.83 3.93
C ARG A 28 -6.15 -18.69 2.39
N HIS A 29 -6.77 -17.69 1.79
CA HIS A 29 -6.80 -17.48 0.33
C HIS A 29 -6.39 -16.05 -0.09
N LEU A 30 -5.82 -15.26 0.82
CA LEU A 30 -5.44 -13.88 0.52
C LEU A 30 -4.13 -13.53 1.22
N GLN A 31 -3.16 -13.07 0.44
CA GLN A 31 -1.90 -12.56 0.92
C GLN A 31 -1.65 -11.18 0.32
N VAL A 32 -1.27 -10.23 1.17
CA VAL A 32 -0.94 -8.87 0.79
C VAL A 32 0.44 -8.55 1.32
N ASN A 33 1.34 -8.15 0.43
CA ASN A 33 2.69 -7.70 0.74
C ASN A 33 2.92 -6.33 0.11
N ALA A 34 3.74 -5.50 0.74
CA ALA A 34 4.03 -4.16 0.23
C ALA A 34 5.52 -3.83 0.37
N ARG A 35 6.10 -3.20 -0.66
CA ARG A 35 7.44 -2.62 -0.60
C ARG A 35 7.37 -1.21 -0.06
N PHE A 36 8.11 -0.94 1.00
CA PHE A 36 8.21 0.38 1.59
C PHE A 36 9.53 1.06 1.21
N VAL A 37 9.45 2.33 0.85
CA VAL A 37 10.62 3.17 0.57
C VAL A 37 10.60 4.35 1.55
N PRO A 38 11.71 4.61 2.27
CA PRO A 38 11.83 5.76 3.14
C PRO A 38 11.72 7.07 2.38
N GLU A 39 10.99 8.02 2.96
CA GLU A 39 10.84 9.36 2.39
C GLU A 39 10.66 10.38 3.51
N THR A 40 11.15 11.60 3.26
CA THR A 40 10.89 12.76 4.11
C THR A 40 9.96 13.68 3.37
N PHE A 41 8.82 14.00 3.98
CA PHE A 41 7.80 14.85 3.38
C PHE A 41 7.27 15.84 4.41
N VAL A 42 6.69 16.94 3.92
CA VAL A 42 6.13 17.98 4.79
C VAL A 42 4.61 17.86 4.76
N MET A 43 4.00 17.83 5.95
CA MET A 43 2.55 17.82 6.13
C MET A 43 2.07 19.12 6.77
N GLY A 44 0.83 19.52 6.46
CA GLY A 44 0.20 20.72 7.01
C GLY A 44 0.39 21.96 6.13
N GLY A 45 0.26 23.15 6.74
CA GLY A 45 0.56 24.41 6.04
C GLY A 45 -0.46 24.88 5.01
N SER A 46 -1.74 24.52 5.12
CA SER A 46 -2.78 25.00 4.18
C SER A 46 -3.05 26.51 4.26
N CYS A 47 -2.45 27.21 5.25
CA CYS A 47 -2.54 28.63 5.44
C CYS A 47 -1.16 29.26 5.75
N LYS A 48 -1.03 30.56 5.52
CA LYS A 48 0.24 31.32 5.64
C LYS A 48 0.88 31.27 7.04
N THR A 49 0.08 31.01 8.07
CA THR A 49 0.51 30.93 9.48
C THR A 49 0.46 29.50 10.04
N CYS A 50 0.02 28.53 9.23
CA CYS A 50 -0.15 27.15 9.67
C CYS A 50 1.21 26.47 9.85
N LYS A 51 1.39 25.76 10.96
CA LYS A 51 2.63 25.01 11.22
C LYS A 51 2.83 23.93 10.16
N LEU A 52 4.04 23.85 9.64
CA LEU A 52 4.51 22.76 8.80
C LEU A 52 5.14 21.70 9.70
N LYS A 53 4.84 20.43 9.43
CA LYS A 53 5.46 19.29 10.11
C LYS A 53 6.28 18.51 9.10
N THR A 54 7.59 18.44 9.30
CA THR A 54 8.44 17.49 8.59
C THR A 54 8.21 16.10 9.17
N VAL A 55 7.94 15.13 8.30
CA VAL A 55 7.68 13.74 8.65
C VAL A 55 8.74 12.88 7.97
N HIS A 56 9.43 12.07 8.78
CA HIS A 56 10.39 11.08 8.30
C HIS A 56 9.73 9.70 8.37
N GLY A 57 9.17 9.24 7.25
CA GLY A 57 8.35 8.04 7.21
C GLY A 57 8.76 7.08 6.10
N SER A 58 7.77 6.36 5.58
CA SER A 58 7.92 5.51 4.39
C SER A 58 6.63 5.50 3.59
N PHE A 59 6.74 5.50 2.27
CA PHE A 59 5.62 5.28 1.37
C PHE A 59 5.59 3.83 0.87
N VAL A 60 4.38 3.33 0.62
CA VAL A 60 4.18 2.09 -0.14
C VAL A 60 4.52 2.39 -1.60
N LYS A 61 5.60 1.78 -2.10
CA LYS A 61 6.05 1.95 -3.48
C LYS A 61 5.47 0.89 -4.41
N GLU A 62 5.37 -0.33 -3.91
CA GLU A 62 4.80 -1.46 -4.64
C GLU A 62 3.86 -2.25 -3.73
N LEU A 63 2.81 -2.80 -4.33
CA LEU A 63 1.83 -3.66 -3.67
C LEU A 63 1.75 -4.97 -4.43
N TYR A 64 1.82 -6.08 -3.70
CA TYR A 64 1.69 -7.43 -4.21
C TYR A 64 0.52 -8.12 -3.53
N VAL A 65 -0.48 -8.52 -4.31
CA VAL A 65 -1.65 -9.25 -3.83
C VAL A 65 -1.66 -10.62 -4.48
N THR A 66 -1.81 -11.66 -3.69
CA THR A 66 -2.10 -13.01 -4.16
C THR A 66 -3.43 -13.45 -3.57
N ALA A 67 -4.37 -13.83 -4.42
CA ALA A 67 -5.68 -14.31 -4.01
C ALA A 67 -5.98 -15.64 -4.70
N LYS A 68 -6.58 -16.58 -3.96
CA LYS A 68 -7.11 -17.82 -4.52
C LYS A 68 -8.63 -17.71 -4.63
N THR A 69 -9.18 -17.87 -5.82
CA THR A 69 -10.62 -17.76 -6.08
C THR A 69 -11.37 -19.04 -5.70
N ALA A 70 -12.70 -18.97 -5.64
CA ALA A 70 -13.55 -20.13 -5.42
C ALA A 70 -13.48 -21.17 -6.57
N SER A 71 -12.96 -20.77 -7.73
CA SER A 71 -12.76 -21.63 -8.90
C SER A 71 -11.33 -22.19 -8.96
N ASP A 72 -10.61 -22.23 -7.83
CA ASP A 72 -9.22 -22.67 -7.71
C ASP A 72 -8.22 -21.97 -8.66
N LEU A 73 -8.51 -20.70 -9.02
CA LEU A 73 -7.56 -19.87 -9.75
C LEU A 73 -6.73 -19.04 -8.76
N THR A 74 -5.43 -18.99 -8.97
CA THR A 74 -4.53 -18.08 -8.28
C THR A 74 -4.39 -16.81 -9.10
N VAL A 75 -4.81 -15.69 -8.51
CA VAL A 75 -4.70 -14.34 -9.07
C VAL A 75 -3.58 -13.61 -8.35
N ARG A 76 -2.59 -13.13 -9.11
CA ARG A 76 -1.49 -12.30 -8.62
C ARG A 76 -1.59 -10.92 -9.23
N VAL A 77 -1.56 -9.89 -8.39
CA VAL A 77 -1.56 -8.49 -8.79
C VAL A 77 -0.30 -7.85 -8.27
N ALA A 78 0.45 -7.19 -9.15
CA ALA A 78 1.54 -6.29 -8.77
C ALA A 78 1.21 -4.88 -9.23
N TYR A 79 1.21 -3.93 -8.29
CA TYR A 79 0.99 -2.52 -8.53
C TYR A 79 2.24 -1.72 -8.17
N SER A 80 2.58 -0.71 -8.97
CA SER A 80 3.68 0.22 -8.71
C SER A 80 3.17 1.65 -8.70
N ALA A 81 3.54 2.40 -7.66
CA ALA A 81 3.26 3.82 -7.56
C ALA A 81 3.97 4.66 -8.63
N ASP A 82 5.03 4.14 -9.28
CA ASP A 82 5.69 4.81 -10.40
C ASP A 82 4.85 4.75 -11.69
N GLN A 83 3.95 3.77 -11.78
CA GLN A 83 3.06 3.58 -12.93
C GLN A 83 1.62 3.44 -12.42
N PRO A 84 1.04 4.50 -11.83
CA PRO A 84 -0.19 4.38 -11.04
C PRO A 84 -1.44 4.07 -11.87
N SER A 85 -1.35 4.15 -13.20
CA SER A 85 -2.43 3.81 -14.13
C SER A 85 -2.38 2.36 -14.61
N ARG A 86 -1.39 1.56 -14.17
CA ARG A 86 -1.11 0.22 -14.67
C ARG A 86 -0.90 -0.74 -13.50
N ALA A 87 -1.41 -1.96 -13.64
CA ALA A 87 -1.06 -3.06 -12.76
C ALA A 87 -0.78 -4.31 -13.59
N LYS A 88 0.16 -5.13 -13.11
CA LYS A 88 0.45 -6.44 -13.70
C LYS A 88 -0.47 -7.46 -13.05
N LEU A 89 -1.28 -8.12 -13.86
CA LEU A 89 -2.17 -9.21 -13.45
C LEU A 89 -1.62 -10.53 -14.00
N THR A 90 -1.59 -11.55 -13.18
CA THR A 90 -1.29 -12.93 -13.59
C THR A 90 -2.36 -13.83 -13.01
N VAL A 91 -2.99 -14.64 -13.86
CA VAL A 91 -4.00 -15.61 -13.45
C VAL A 91 -3.50 -16.98 -13.85
N THR A 92 -3.37 -17.87 -12.88
CA THR A 92 -2.88 -19.23 -13.05
C THR A 92 -3.88 -20.20 -12.45
N ALA A 93 -4.25 -21.24 -13.19
CA ALA A 93 -4.92 -22.40 -12.62
C ALA A 93 -3.86 -23.34 -12.02
N ASP A 94 -4.17 -24.03 -10.93
CA ASP A 94 -3.26 -24.94 -10.23
C ASP A 94 -2.71 -26.10 -11.11
N HIS A 95 -3.16 -26.22 -12.37
CA HIS A 95 -2.78 -27.26 -13.35
C HIS A 95 -2.33 -26.73 -14.73
N VAL A 96 -2.03 -25.43 -14.87
CA VAL A 96 -1.63 -24.84 -16.16
C VAL A 96 -0.27 -24.14 -16.02
N GLU A 97 0.74 -24.63 -16.75
CA GLU A 97 2.11 -24.04 -16.82
C GLU A 97 2.18 -22.71 -17.60
N PHE A 98 1.09 -22.31 -18.25
CA PHE A 98 1.04 -21.08 -19.04
C PHE A 98 0.59 -19.89 -18.20
N GLU A 99 1.55 -19.05 -17.82
CA GLU A 99 1.30 -17.70 -17.32
C GLU A 99 1.04 -16.75 -18.51
N MET A 100 -0.17 -16.20 -18.60
CA MET A 100 -0.41 -15.01 -19.44
C MET A 100 -0.40 -13.76 -18.55
N PRO A 101 0.72 -13.03 -18.48
CA PRO A 101 0.74 -11.74 -17.81
C PRO A 101 -0.10 -10.75 -18.63
N THR A 102 -1.20 -10.31 -18.05
CA THR A 102 -2.05 -9.28 -18.63
C THR A 102 -1.79 -7.97 -17.91
N GLU A 103 -1.49 -6.92 -18.67
CA GLU A 103 -1.45 -5.57 -18.10
C GLU A 103 -2.88 -5.02 -18.05
N ILE A 104 -3.30 -4.57 -16.87
CA ILE A 104 -4.62 -3.98 -16.68
C ILE A 104 -4.51 -2.48 -16.44
N VAL A 105 -5.42 -1.72 -17.05
CA VAL A 105 -5.57 -0.28 -16.81
C VAL A 105 -6.29 -0.08 -15.49
N VAL A 106 -5.65 0.64 -14.57
CA VAL A 106 -6.25 1.02 -13.29
C VAL A 106 -6.99 2.34 -13.50
N SER A 107 -8.33 2.30 -13.49
CA SER A 107 -9.12 3.52 -13.50
C SER A 107 -8.89 4.26 -12.17
N LYS A 108 -8.47 5.53 -12.26
CA LYS A 108 -8.33 6.37 -11.07
C LYS A 108 -9.69 6.47 -10.40
N PHE A 109 -9.77 6.09 -9.14
CA PHE A 109 -10.91 6.45 -8.29
C PHE A 109 -11.05 7.98 -8.34
N LYS A 110 -12.18 8.49 -8.85
CA LYS A 110 -12.47 9.92 -8.82
C LYS A 110 -12.63 10.31 -7.35
N ARG A 111 -11.68 11.09 -6.82
CA ARG A 111 -11.73 11.65 -5.45
C ARG A 111 -13.00 12.47 -5.18
N ASP A 112 -13.73 12.88 -6.22
CA ASP A 112 -14.91 13.74 -6.14
C ASP A 112 -16.24 12.99 -5.98
N ALA A 113 -16.22 11.66 -5.85
CA ALA A 113 -17.38 10.97 -5.27
C ALA A 113 -17.40 11.31 -3.78
N ALA A 114 -18.17 12.35 -3.42
CA ALA A 114 -18.41 12.80 -2.06
C ALA A 114 -18.44 11.60 -1.11
N MET A 115 -17.59 11.63 -0.07
CA MET A 115 -17.64 10.61 0.96
C MET A 115 -19.09 10.53 1.46
N PRO A 116 -19.74 9.35 1.51
CA PRO A 116 -20.94 9.22 2.29
C PRO A 116 -20.54 9.43 3.76
N ARG A 117 -20.69 10.67 4.22
CA ARG A 117 -20.90 10.94 5.63
C ARG A 117 -22.24 10.30 5.98
N VAL A 118 -22.19 9.42 6.97
CA VAL A 118 -23.14 9.18 8.07
C VAL A 118 -23.21 7.67 8.32
N VAL A 119 -22.68 7.27 9.48
CA VAL A 119 -23.38 6.32 10.35
C VAL A 119 -23.34 6.99 11.72
N ASP A 120 -24.46 7.57 12.10
CA ASP A 120 -24.76 7.85 13.51
C ASP A 120 -25.03 6.51 14.19
N GLU A 121 -24.34 6.24 15.29
CA GLU A 121 -24.84 5.50 16.45
C GLU A 121 -24.36 6.21 17.73
#